data_AF-A0A373DC63-F1
#
_entry.id   AF-A0A373DC63-F1
#
_cell.length_a   1.000
_cell.length_b   1.000
_cell.length_c   1.000
_cell.angle_alpha   90.00
_cell.angle_beta   90.00
_cell.angle_gamma   90.00
#
_symmetry.space_group_name_H-M   'P 1'
#
loop_
_entity.id
_entity.type
_entity.pdbx_description
1 polymer ?
#
loop_
_entity_poly.entity_id
_entity_poly.type
_entity_poly.pdbx_seq_one_letter_code
_entity_poly.pdbx_strand_id
1 'polypeptide(L)'
;MSKNVREFFEKMQEFFPSTKNAYIESVKEYGEVLETVVIEDIFMPELLTLLAKNEDAELLSNMFNYFEEILNKNDSHLINIFSVTVLEILGNDKAILKVAKQYMGEKTALLQMKVDNELGRL
;
A
#
# COMPACT_ATOMS: atom_id res chain seq x y z
N MET A 1 -1.06 -7.38 -16.24
CA MET A 1 -0.55 -6.33 -15.34
C MET A 1 -0.14 -5.09 -16.14
N SER A 2 -0.61 -3.90 -15.75
CA SER A 2 -0.21 -2.64 -16.39
C SER A 2 1.24 -2.27 -16.06
N LYS A 3 1.86 -1.39 -16.84
CA LYS A 3 3.22 -0.90 -16.58
C LYS A 3 3.32 -0.27 -15.18
N ASN A 4 2.35 0.54 -14.78
CA ASN A 4 2.40 1.24 -13.50
C ASN A 4 2.19 0.31 -12.30
N VAL A 5 1.36 -0.73 -12.42
CA VAL A 5 1.22 -1.75 -11.36
C VAL A 5 2.53 -2.52 -11.19
N ARG A 6 3.19 -2.86 -12.30
CA ARG A 6 4.51 -3.49 -12.24
C ARG A 6 5.54 -2.59 -11.52
N GLU A 7 5.62 -1.32 -11.90
CA GLU A 7 6.51 -0.35 -11.24
C GLU A 7 6.18 -0.19 -9.75
N PHE A 8 4.90 -0.25 -9.39
CA PHE A 8 4.47 -0.23 -7.99
C PHE A 8 5.04 -1.42 -7.21
N PHE A 9 4.91 -2.64 -7.73
CA PHE A 9 5.46 -3.83 -7.08
C PHE A 9 6.99 -3.85 -7.05
N GLU A 10 7.65 -3.35 -8.09
CA GLU A 10 9.11 -3.19 -8.09
C GLU A 10 9.53 -2.21 -6.99
N LYS A 11 8.83 -1.07 -6.85
CA LYS A 11 9.12 -0.08 -5.80
C LYS A 11 8.84 -0.61 -4.39
N MET A 12 7.75 -1.36 -4.19
CA MET A 12 7.45 -1.99 -2.90
C MET A 12 8.53 -3.01 -2.50
N GLN A 13 9.10 -3.74 -3.46
CA GLN A 13 10.24 -4.65 -3.21
C GLN A 13 11.57 -3.92 -2.99
N GLU A 14 11.70 -2.66 -3.40
CA GLU A 14 12.84 -1.81 -3.00
C GLU A 14 12.70 -1.38 -1.54
N PHE A 15 11.50 -1.00 -1.10
CA PHE A 15 11.22 -0.67 0.30
C PHE A 15 11.32 -1.89 1.21
N PHE A 16 10.88 -3.06 0.74
CA PHE A 16 10.93 -4.31 1.49
C PHE A 16 11.66 -5.41 0.71
N PRO A 17 13.01 -5.40 0.65
CA PRO A 17 13.76 -6.40 -0.10
C PRO A 17 13.50 -7.85 0.32
N SER A 18 13.03 -8.08 1.56
CA SER A 18 12.63 -9.40 2.10
C SER A 18 11.47 -10.03 1.32
N THR A 19 10.62 -9.22 0.69
CA THR A 19 9.39 -9.67 0.03
C THR A 19 9.60 -10.31 -1.34
N LYS A 20 10.80 -10.21 -1.91
CA LYS A 20 11.13 -10.73 -3.26
C LYS A 20 10.84 -12.22 -3.41
N ASN A 21 11.22 -13.03 -2.42
CA ASN A 21 11.01 -14.48 -2.48
C ASN A 21 9.52 -14.81 -2.37
N ALA A 22 8.81 -14.19 -1.42
CA ALA A 22 7.36 -14.38 -1.26
C ALA A 22 6.60 -13.98 -2.53
N TYR A 23 7.01 -12.89 -3.19
CA TYR A 23 6.44 -12.48 -4.47
C TYR A 23 6.64 -13.55 -5.57
N ILE A 24 7.85 -14.08 -5.71
CA ILE A 24 8.15 -15.14 -6.68
C ILE A 24 7.36 -16.41 -6.39
N GLU A 25 7.26 -16.80 -5.12
CA GLU A 25 6.50 -17.97 -4.69
C GLU A 25 5.00 -17.80 -4.98
N SER A 26 4.42 -16.65 -4.68
CA SER A 26 3.04 -16.32 -4.99
C SER A 26 2.75 -16.42 -6.50
N VAL A 27 3.61 -15.83 -7.35
CA VAL A 27 3.45 -15.92 -8.81
C VAL A 27 3.58 -17.36 -9.32
N LYS A 28 4.47 -18.16 -8.72
CA LYS A 28 4.64 -19.57 -9.09
C LYS A 28 3.42 -20.41 -8.69
N GLU A 29 2.84 -20.14 -7.52
CA GLU A 29 1.66 -20.84 -6.99
C GLU A 29 0.44 -20.59 -7.88
N TYR A 30 0.16 -19.33 -8.20
CA TYR A 30 -1.04 -18.95 -8.93
C TYR A 30 -0.86 -18.95 -10.46
N GLY A 31 0.38 -19.05 -10.95
CA GLY A 31 0.70 -18.98 -12.39
C GLY A 31 0.58 -17.60 -13.00
N GLU A 32 0.12 -16.61 -12.23
CA GLU A 32 0.01 -15.21 -12.59
C GLU A 32 0.17 -14.31 -11.36
N VAL A 33 0.27 -12.99 -11.58
CA VAL A 33 0.32 -12.01 -10.49
C VAL A 33 -1.11 -11.68 -10.05
N LEU A 34 -1.48 -12.12 -8.86
CA LEU A 34 -2.74 -11.71 -8.21
C LEU A 34 -2.49 -10.40 -7.44
N GLU A 35 -2.83 -9.28 -8.07
CA GLU A 35 -2.42 -7.93 -7.63
C GLU A 35 -2.84 -7.61 -6.19
N THR A 36 -4.06 -7.95 -5.80
CA THR A 36 -4.55 -7.72 -4.42
C THR A 36 -3.89 -8.67 -3.43
N VAL A 37 -3.79 -9.97 -3.76
CA VAL A 37 -3.11 -10.99 -2.92
C VAL A 37 -1.67 -10.59 -2.62
N VAL A 38 -0.92 -10.14 -3.63
CA VAL A 38 0.44 -9.66 -3.45
C VAL A 38 0.50 -8.46 -2.50
N ILE A 39 -0.43 -7.51 -2.61
CA ILE A 39 -0.45 -6.36 -1.70
C ILE A 39 -0.80 -6.80 -0.28
N GLU A 40 -1.89 -7.56 -0.13
CA GLU A 40 -2.49 -7.94 1.15
C GLU A 40 -1.60 -8.89 1.95
N ASP A 41 -1.05 -9.93 1.30
CA ASP A 41 -0.35 -11.01 1.99
C ASP A 41 1.15 -10.78 2.07
N ILE A 42 1.71 -9.93 1.20
CA ILE A 42 3.17 -9.76 1.10
C ILE A 42 3.60 -8.37 1.57
N PHE A 43 3.01 -7.30 1.03
CA PHE A 43 3.49 -5.95 1.34
C PHE A 43 2.85 -5.32 2.58
N MET A 44 1.55 -5.51 2.78
CA MET A 44 0.84 -4.92 3.92
C MET A 44 1.36 -5.41 5.28
N PRO A 45 1.72 -6.69 5.50
CA PRO A 45 2.25 -7.12 6.79
C PRO A 45 3.52 -6.38 7.21
N GLU A 46 4.42 -6.11 6.26
CA GLU A 46 5.65 -5.36 6.48
C GLU A 46 5.35 -3.89 6.84
N LEU A 47 4.48 -3.23 6.07
CA LEU A 47 4.06 -1.84 6.33
C LEU A 47 3.34 -1.70 7.68
N LEU A 48 2.40 -2.60 7.98
CA LEU A 48 1.66 -2.59 9.25
C LEU A 48 2.58 -2.81 10.44
N THR A 49 3.56 -3.70 10.31
CA THR A 49 4.58 -3.92 11.36
C THR A 49 5.40 -2.66 11.60
N LEU A 50 5.81 -1.97 10.54
CA LEU A 50 6.58 -0.74 10.63
C LEU A 50 5.79 0.39 11.30
N LEU A 51 4.53 0.57 10.91
CA LEU A 51 3.60 1.54 11.51
C LEU A 51 3.29 1.21 12.97
N ALA A 52 3.07 -0.06 13.31
CA ALA A 52 2.76 -0.49 14.67
C ALA A 52 3.90 -0.20 15.64
N LYS A 53 5.15 -0.38 15.19
CA LYS A 53 6.34 -0.05 15.99
C LYS A 53 6.71 1.43 15.93
N ASN A 54 6.13 2.18 14.98
CA ASN A 54 6.52 3.55 14.65
C ASN A 54 8.04 3.68 14.47
N GLU A 55 8.61 2.68 13.78
CA GLU A 55 10.04 2.57 13.50
C GLU A 55 10.35 3.07 12.10
N ASP A 56 11.59 3.52 11.90
CA ASP A 56 12.12 3.98 10.60
C ASP A 56 11.22 5.03 9.92
N ALA A 57 11.11 6.20 10.57
CA ALA A 57 10.34 7.33 10.06
C ALA A 57 10.80 7.80 8.66
N GLU A 58 12.08 7.58 8.30
CA GLU A 58 12.59 7.91 6.98
C GLU A 58 12.02 6.96 5.91
N LEU A 59 12.04 5.65 6.16
CA LEU A 59 11.42 4.68 5.27
C LEU A 59 9.91 4.93 5.12
N LEU A 60 9.20 5.15 6.24
CA LEU A 60 7.77 5.49 6.21
C LEU A 60 7.50 6.76 5.39
N SER A 61 8.26 7.84 5.62
CA SER A 61 8.14 9.07 4.85
C SER A 61 8.34 8.81 3.34
N ASN A 62 9.38 8.07 2.97
CA ASN A 62 9.66 7.74 1.57
C ASN A 62 8.54 6.91 0.92
N MET A 63 7.98 5.94 1.65
CA MET A 63 6.86 5.13 1.17
C MET A 63 5.59 5.96 0.95
N PHE A 64 5.21 6.78 1.92
CA PHE A 64 3.99 7.59 1.80
C PHE A 64 4.13 8.72 0.77
N ASN A 65 5.33 9.29 0.60
CA ASN A 65 5.61 10.19 -0.51
C ASN A 65 5.39 9.49 -1.86
N TYR A 66 5.87 8.25 -1.99
CA TYR A 66 5.63 7.45 -3.19
C TYR A 66 4.14 7.13 -3.39
N PHE A 67 3.40 6.84 -2.32
CA PHE A 67 1.95 6.64 -2.40
C PHE A 67 1.22 7.89 -2.89
N GLU A 68 1.64 9.06 -2.46
CA GLU A 68 1.12 10.33 -2.96
C GLU A 68 1.43 10.54 -4.45
N GLU A 69 2.62 10.14 -4.90
CA GLU A 69 3.01 10.18 -6.32
C GLU A 69 2.19 9.25 -7.21
N ILE A 70 1.80 8.07 -6.71
CA ILE A 70 0.93 7.13 -7.45
C ILE A 70 -0.38 7.80 -7.86
N LEU A 71 -0.97 8.60 -6.97
CA LEU A 71 -2.22 9.31 -7.25
C LEU A 71 -2.07 10.39 -8.35
N ASN A 72 -0.82 10.74 -8.74
CA ASN A 72 -0.54 11.64 -9.85
C ASN A 72 -0.36 10.92 -11.20
N LYS A 73 -0.22 9.58 -11.23
CA LYS A 73 0.10 8.83 -12.45
C LYS A 73 -1.07 8.67 -13.44
N ASN A 74 -2.26 9.18 -13.13
CA ASN A 74 -3.50 9.05 -13.94
C ASN A 74 -3.80 7.60 -14.38
N ASP A 75 -3.41 6.60 -13.59
CA ASP A 75 -3.72 5.19 -13.83
C ASP A 75 -4.87 4.77 -12.93
N SER A 76 -6.08 4.73 -13.49
CA SER A 76 -7.30 4.40 -12.74
C SER A 76 -7.28 2.99 -12.17
N HIS A 77 -6.62 2.03 -12.83
CA HIS A 77 -6.54 0.64 -12.36
C HIS A 77 -5.65 0.55 -11.12
N LEU A 78 -4.45 1.14 -11.19
CA LEU A 78 -3.54 1.19 -10.04
C LEU A 78 -4.16 1.96 -8.87
N ILE A 79 -4.76 3.13 -9.13
CA ILE A 79 -5.42 3.93 -8.09
C ILE A 79 -6.56 3.12 -7.44
N ASN A 80 -7.36 2.41 -8.23
CA ASN A 80 -8.44 1.59 -7.71
C ASN A 80 -7.91 0.49 -6.79
N ILE A 81 -6.93 -0.30 -7.24
CA ILE A 81 -6.31 -1.35 -6.43
C ILE A 81 -5.72 -0.78 -5.16
N PHE A 82 -4.93 0.29 -5.27
CA PHE A 82 -4.33 0.96 -4.12
C PHE A 82 -5.38 1.43 -3.10
N SER A 83 -6.50 1.99 -3.58
CA SER A 83 -7.59 2.45 -2.74
C SER A 83 -8.28 1.31 -2.00
N VAL A 84 -8.65 0.23 -2.70
CA VAL A 84 -9.42 -0.90 -2.13
C VAL A 84 -8.55 -1.88 -1.36
N THR A 85 -7.22 -1.77 -1.42
CA THR A 85 -6.31 -2.63 -0.66
C THR A 85 -5.54 -1.84 0.39
N VAL A 86 -4.55 -1.05 -0.02
CA VAL A 86 -3.65 -0.33 0.89
C VAL A 86 -4.41 0.61 1.81
N LEU A 87 -5.23 1.51 1.25
CA LEU A 87 -5.91 2.53 2.05
C LEU A 87 -7.03 1.94 2.92
N GLU A 88 -7.76 0.97 2.39
CA GLU A 88 -8.77 0.24 3.16
C GLU A 88 -8.15 -0.49 4.36
N ILE A 89 -7.04 -1.19 4.16
CA ILE A 89 -6.34 -1.95 5.21
C ILE A 89 -5.75 -1.03 6.27
N LEU A 90 -5.17 0.11 5.87
CA LEU A 90 -4.72 1.12 6.82
C LEU A 90 -5.87 1.61 7.73
N GLY A 91 -7.10 1.67 7.20
CA GLY A 91 -8.29 2.04 7.96
C GLY A 91 -8.85 0.95 8.90
N ASN A 92 -8.38 -0.30 8.78
CA ASN A 92 -8.88 -1.41 9.61
C ASN A 92 -8.50 -1.26 11.10
N ASP A 93 -7.41 -0.54 11.40
CA ASP A 93 -6.95 -0.29 12.76
C ASP A 93 -6.78 1.22 12.98
N LYS A 94 -7.54 1.78 13.95
CA LYS A 94 -7.53 3.21 14.26
C LYS A 94 -6.18 3.72 14.77
N ALA A 95 -5.43 2.90 15.49
CA ALA A 95 -4.11 3.28 16.01
C ALA A 95 -3.08 3.29 14.88
N ILE A 96 -3.09 2.28 14.00
CA ILE A 96 -2.26 2.26 12.80
C ILE A 96 -2.60 3.44 11.89
N LEU A 97 -3.88 3.68 11.61
CA LEU A 97 -4.31 4.79 10.77
C LEU A 97 -3.83 6.13 11.32
N LYS A 98 -3.87 6.31 12.65
CA LYS A 98 -3.39 7.52 13.31
C LYS A 98 -1.90 7.77 13.07
N VAL A 99 -1.08 6.71 13.07
CA VAL A 99 0.35 6.81 12.75
C VAL A 99 0.55 7.07 11.26
N ALA A 100 -0.12 6.30 10.40
CA ALA A 100 -0.05 6.46 8.95
C ALA A 100 -0.39 7.88 8.47
N LYS A 101 -1.40 8.50 9.09
CA LYS A 101 -1.80 9.90 8.80
C LYS A 101 -0.72 10.95 9.06
N GLN A 102 0.33 10.62 9.82
CA GLN A 102 1.48 11.54 10.01
C GLN A 102 2.38 11.59 8.77
N TYR A 103 2.32 10.57 7.93
CA TYR A 103 3.15 10.41 6.73
C TYR A 103 2.36 10.64 5.43
N MET A 104 1.05 10.46 5.45
CA MET A 104 0.19 10.68 4.28
C MET A 104 0.29 12.12 3.75
N GLY A 105 0.33 12.23 2.41
CA GLY A 105 0.10 13.48 1.72
C GLY A 105 -1.39 13.85 1.64
N GLU A 106 -1.69 14.98 1.04
CA GLU A 106 -3.06 15.51 0.96
C GLU A 106 -4.01 14.57 0.21
N LYS A 107 -3.62 14.07 -0.96
CA LYS A 107 -4.49 13.24 -1.80
C LYS A 107 -4.70 11.87 -1.20
N THR A 108 -3.65 11.26 -0.65
CA THR A 108 -3.75 9.97 0.03
C THR A 108 -4.62 10.07 1.28
N ALA A 109 -4.50 11.13 2.07
CA ALA A 109 -5.35 11.35 3.24
C ALA A 109 -6.84 11.54 2.84
N LEU A 110 -7.12 12.34 1.80
CA LEU A 110 -8.47 12.56 1.30
C LEU A 110 -9.09 11.27 0.74
N LEU A 111 -8.32 10.51 -0.05
CA LEU A 111 -8.80 9.24 -0.61
C LEU A 111 -9.05 8.21 0.49
N GLN A 112 -8.19 8.13 1.49
CA GLN A 112 -8.39 7.24 2.64
C GLN A 112 -9.67 7.58 3.41
N MET A 113 -9.92 8.88 3.67
CA MET A 113 -11.14 9.33 4.33
C MET A 113 -12.39 8.96 3.51
N LYS A 114 -12.31 9.07 2.17
CA LYS A 114 -13.40 8.66 1.29
C LYS A 114 -13.67 7.14 1.39
N VAL A 115 -12.62 6.32 1.37
CA VAL A 115 -12.72 4.86 1.54
C VAL A 115 -13.39 4.52 2.87
N ASP A 116 -12.95 5.12 3.99
CA ASP A 116 -13.56 4.87 5.29
C ASP A 116 -15.04 5.29 5.34
N ASN A 117 -15.41 6.40 4.70
CA ASN A 117 -16.81 6.84 4.62
C ASN A 117 -17.67 5.87 3.80
N GLU A 118 -17.16 5.37 2.68
CA GLU A 118 -17.85 4.37 1.85
C GLU A 118 -18.04 3.03 2.59
N LEU A 119 -17.16 2.72 3.53
CA LEU A 119 -17.23 1.53 4.40
C LEU A 119 -17.99 1.77 5.72
N GLY A 120 -18.52 2.98 5.96
CA GLY A 120 -19.27 3.31 7.18
C GLY A 120 -18.42 3.38 8.46
N ARG A 121 -17.13 3.72 8.34
CA ARG A 121 -16.18 3.84 9.46
C ARG A 121 -16.08 5.26 10.05
N LEU A 122 -16.79 6.23 9.45
CA LEU A 122 -16.86 7.65 9.84
C LEU A 122 -18.29 8.07 10.20
#